data_AF-A0A399J5Z2-F1
#
_entry.id   AF-A0A399J5Z2-F1
#
_cell.length_a   1.000
_cell.length_b   1.000
_cell.length_c   1.000
_cell.angle_alpha   90.00
_cell.angle_beta   90.00
_cell.angle_gamma   90.00
#
_symmetry.space_group_name_H-M   'P 1'
#
loop_
_entity.id
_entity.type
_entity.pdbx_description
1 polymer ?
#
loop_
_entity_poly.entity_id
_entity_poly.type
_entity_poly.pdbx_seq_one_letter_code
_entity_poly.pdbx_strand_id
1 'polypeptide(L)'
;EVFVAWQCAQQLRSAYHQKDLAEGRRIAEKVVDTFHTCPIPEIARLGRTLRRCRAAFLAYFTTGRSSNGGTEAVNGIIELHRRLARGFRNQHNYRLRMLLAAGGLTP
;
A
#
# COMPACT_ATOMS: atom_id res chain seq x y z
N GLU A 1 -17.88 13.49 14.69
CA GLU A 1 -17.19 13.05 13.46
C GLU A 1 -15.82 12.41 13.74
N VAL A 2 -14.90 13.10 14.41
CA VAL A 2 -13.53 12.61 14.68
C VAL A 2 -13.48 11.20 15.30
N PHE A 3 -14.31 10.93 16.31
CA PHE A 3 -14.36 9.62 16.96
C PHE A 3 -14.75 8.49 15.98
N VAL A 4 -15.74 8.73 15.11
CA VAL A 4 -16.18 7.75 14.11
C VAL A 4 -15.08 7.51 13.07
N ALA A 5 -14.45 8.58 12.59
CA ALA A 5 -13.31 8.45 11.66
C ALA A 5 -12.16 7.65 12.28
N TRP A 6 -11.85 7.89 13.56
CA TRP A 6 -10.87 7.12 14.31
C TRP A 6 -11.27 5.65 14.44
N GLN A 7 -12.54 5.35 14.77
CA GLN A 7 -13.03 3.96 14.83
C GLN A 7 -12.90 3.24 13.49
N CYS A 8 -13.27 3.89 12.38
CA CYS A 8 -13.09 3.35 11.03
C CYS A 8 -11.60 3.06 10.75
N ALA A 9 -10.71 3.99 11.10
CA ALA A 9 -9.27 3.77 10.95
C ALA A 9 -8.79 2.58 11.79
N GLN A 10 -9.24 2.43 13.04
CA GLN A 10 -8.88 1.27 13.87
C GLN A 10 -9.43 -0.04 13.32
N GLN A 11 -10.66 -0.05 12.79
CA GLN A 11 -11.24 -1.25 12.18
C GLN A 11 -10.46 -1.69 10.93
N LEU A 12 -10.03 -0.74 10.09
CA LEU A 12 -9.19 -1.06 8.94
C LEU A 12 -7.83 -1.61 9.38
N ARG A 13 -7.19 -1.00 10.38
CA ARG A 13 -5.90 -1.47 10.93
C ARG A 13 -6.01 -2.85 11.57
N SER A 14 -7.11 -3.13 12.26
CA SER A 14 -7.28 -4.42 12.95
C SER A 14 -7.31 -5.59 11.98
N ALA A 15 -7.83 -5.42 10.75
CA ALA A 15 -7.77 -6.43 9.71
C ALA A 15 -6.32 -6.91 9.44
N TYR A 16 -5.38 -5.98 9.35
CA TYR A 16 -3.96 -6.27 9.09
C TYR A 16 -3.20 -6.84 10.29
N HIS A 17 -3.67 -6.58 11.51
CA HIS A 17 -3.02 -7.05 12.74
C HIS A 17 -3.45 -8.48 13.15
N GLN A 18 -4.43 -9.07 12.46
CA GLN A 18 -4.85 -10.42 12.77
C GLN A 18 -3.76 -11.46 12.44
N LYS A 19 -3.52 -12.36 13.39
CA LYS A 19 -2.64 -13.52 13.20
C LYS A 19 -3.25 -14.52 12.23
N ASP A 20 -4.56 -14.72 12.36
CA ASP A 20 -5.35 -15.51 11.43
C ASP A 20 -5.77 -14.68 10.22
N LEU A 21 -5.41 -15.14 9.02
CA LEU A 21 -5.72 -14.47 7.77
C LEU A 21 -7.22 -14.54 7.43
N ALA A 22 -7.92 -15.59 7.85
CA ALA A 22 -9.35 -15.71 7.62
C ALA A 22 -10.12 -14.62 8.40
N GLU A 23 -9.77 -14.42 9.66
CA GLU A 23 -10.35 -13.37 10.50
C GLU A 23 -9.98 -11.96 10.00
N GLY A 24 -8.73 -11.75 9.60
CA GLY A 24 -8.31 -10.50 8.96
C GLY A 24 -9.10 -10.18 7.69
N ARG A 25 -9.28 -11.19 6.83
CA ARG A 25 -10.08 -11.10 5.60
C ARG A 25 -11.54 -10.75 5.89
N ARG A 26 -12.15 -11.37 6.91
CA ARG A 26 -13.53 -11.10 7.31
C ARG A 26 -13.73 -9.64 7.73
N ILE A 27 -12.78 -9.08 8.49
CA ILE A 27 -12.82 -7.65 8.88
C ILE A 27 -12.65 -6.77 7.63
N ALA A 28 -11.71 -7.12 6.75
CA ALA A 28 -11.46 -6.38 5.51
C ALA A 28 -12.68 -6.36 4.57
N GLU A 29 -13.37 -7.49 4.42
CA GLU A 29 -14.64 -7.57 3.68
C GLU A 29 -15.70 -6.67 4.31
N LYS A 30 -15.87 -6.71 5.63
CA LYS A 30 -16.78 -5.80 6.34
C LYS A 30 -16.44 -4.33 6.09
N VAL A 31 -15.17 -3.96 6.04
CA VAL A 31 -14.73 -2.59 5.73
C VAL A 31 -15.14 -2.19 4.31
N VAL A 32 -14.84 -3.04 3.32
CA VAL A 32 -15.23 -2.82 1.91
C VAL A 32 -16.73 -2.67 1.75
N ASP A 33 -17.51 -3.42 2.52
CA ASP A 33 -18.96 -3.44 2.41
C ASP A 33 -19.62 -2.25 3.10
N THR A 34 -19.03 -1.71 4.18
CA THR A 34 -19.68 -0.68 5.02
C THR A 34 -19.14 0.74 4.86
N PHE A 35 -17.86 0.96 4.56
CA PHE A 35 -17.28 2.32 4.66
C PHE A 35 -17.88 3.33 3.68
N HIS A 36 -18.29 2.87 2.50
CA HIS A 36 -18.84 3.74 1.44
C HIS A 36 -20.14 4.47 1.81
N THR A 37 -20.90 3.98 2.81
CA THR A 37 -22.14 4.61 3.32
C THR A 37 -21.91 5.46 4.57
N CYS A 38 -20.66 5.61 5.01
CA CYS A 38 -20.37 6.43 6.18
C CYS A 38 -20.82 7.89 5.93
N PRO A 39 -21.47 8.57 6.89
CA PRO A 39 -21.86 9.97 6.74
C PRO A 39 -20.65 10.92 6.64
N ILE A 40 -19.46 10.48 7.08
CA ILE A 40 -18.22 11.25 6.98
C ILE A 40 -17.67 11.13 5.55
N PRO A 41 -17.56 12.23 4.79
CA PRO A 41 -17.19 12.21 3.38
C PRO A 41 -15.85 11.53 3.07
N GLU A 42 -14.85 11.71 3.93
CA GLU A 42 -13.52 11.12 3.82
C GLU A 42 -13.56 9.59 3.93
N ILE A 43 -14.34 9.07 4.88
CA ILE A 43 -14.51 7.62 5.08
C ILE A 43 -15.32 7.01 3.94
N ALA A 44 -16.39 7.69 3.49
CA ALA A 44 -17.16 7.26 2.33
C ALA A 44 -16.30 7.17 1.07
N ARG A 45 -15.42 8.16 0.87
CA ARG A 45 -14.46 8.19 -0.25
C ARG A 45 -13.45 7.05 -0.15
N LEU A 46 -12.88 6.81 1.04
CA LEU A 46 -12.03 5.65 1.29
C LEU A 46 -12.74 4.34 0.96
N GLY A 47 -13.97 4.15 1.44
CA GLY A 47 -14.78 2.96 1.16
C GLY A 47 -15.02 2.72 -0.33
N ARG A 48 -15.32 3.78 -1.11
CA ARG A 48 -15.45 3.69 -2.57
C ARG A 48 -14.14 3.26 -3.24
N THR A 49 -13.01 3.79 -2.81
CA THR A 49 -11.69 3.39 -3.30
C THR A 49 -11.38 1.92 -2.99
N LEU A 50 -11.60 1.49 -1.73
CA LEU A 50 -11.38 0.10 -1.32
C LEU A 50 -12.27 -0.87 -2.10
N ARG A 51 -13.51 -0.48 -2.40
CA ARG A 51 -14.41 -1.29 -3.24
C ARG A 51 -13.95 -1.37 -4.69
N ARG A 52 -13.52 -0.26 -5.29
CA ARG A 52 -12.94 -0.26 -6.65
C ARG A 52 -11.72 -1.16 -6.72
N CYS A 53 -10.93 -1.21 -5.66
CA CYS A 53 -9.72 -2.03 -5.56
C CYS A 53 -9.93 -3.35 -4.79
N ARG A 54 -11.17 -3.86 -4.67
CA ARG A 54 -11.52 -4.99 -3.78
C ARG A 54 -10.61 -6.20 -3.96
N ALA A 55 -10.38 -6.60 -5.21
CA ALA A 55 -9.55 -7.78 -5.52
C ALA A 55 -8.11 -7.61 -4.99
N ALA A 56 -7.46 -6.48 -5.30
CA ALA A 56 -6.11 -6.19 -4.83
C ALA A 56 -6.03 -6.03 -3.31
N PHE A 57 -7.03 -5.38 -2.71
CA PHE A 57 -7.10 -5.18 -1.26
C PHE A 57 -7.23 -6.50 -0.49
N LEU A 58 -8.13 -7.39 -0.93
CA LEU A 58 -8.34 -8.69 -0.29
C LEU A 58 -7.23 -9.71 -0.57
N ALA A 59 -6.47 -9.54 -1.67
CA ALA A 59 -5.37 -10.43 -2.03
C ALA A 59 -4.28 -10.50 -0.94
N TYR A 60 -4.12 -9.47 -0.11
CA TYR A 60 -3.19 -9.49 1.03
C TYR A 60 -3.42 -10.72 1.93
N PHE A 61 -4.69 -11.11 2.13
CA PHE A 61 -5.06 -12.21 3.02
C PHE A 61 -4.95 -13.59 2.38
N THR A 62 -4.70 -13.69 1.08
CA THR A 62 -4.55 -14.96 0.36
C THR A 62 -3.15 -15.18 -0.21
N THR A 63 -2.30 -14.15 -0.22
CA THR A 63 -0.95 -14.18 -0.81
C THR A 63 0.16 -14.17 0.24
N GLY A 64 -0.10 -14.75 1.42
CA GLY A 64 0.88 -14.81 2.51
C GLY A 64 1.31 -13.42 3.02
N ARG A 65 0.39 -12.45 3.06
CA ARG A 65 0.65 -11.05 3.44
C ARG A 65 1.58 -10.29 2.49
N SER A 66 1.64 -10.70 1.23
CA SER A 66 2.36 -9.96 0.19
C SER A 66 1.78 -8.56 0.03
N SER A 67 2.66 -7.57 -0.16
CA SER A 67 2.29 -6.17 -0.31
C SER A 67 3.20 -5.48 -1.31
N ASN A 68 2.79 -4.29 -1.78
CA ASN A 68 3.62 -3.45 -2.64
C ASN A 68 4.83 -2.84 -1.91
N GLY A 69 5.05 -3.14 -0.62
CA GLY A 69 6.13 -2.53 0.17
C GLY A 69 7.53 -2.78 -0.38
N GLY A 70 7.80 -3.99 -0.91
CA GLY A 70 9.08 -4.30 -1.55
C GLY A 70 9.33 -3.46 -2.80
N THR A 71 8.31 -3.30 -3.65
CA THR A 71 8.36 -2.44 -4.83
C THR A 71 8.57 -0.99 -4.45
N GLU A 72 7.87 -0.48 -3.44
CA GLU A 72 8.03 0.90 -2.96
C GLU A 72 9.40 1.15 -2.34
N ALA A 73 9.98 0.16 -1.66
CA ALA A 73 11.35 0.25 -1.15
C ALA A 73 12.36 0.45 -2.30
N VAL A 74 12.22 -0.32 -3.38
CA VAL A 74 13.03 -0.16 -4.60
C VAL A 74 12.77 1.19 -5.27
N ASN A 75 11.50 1.61 -5.37
CA ASN A 75 11.15 2.93 -5.91
C ASN A 75 11.78 4.06 -5.08
N GLY A 76 11.79 3.95 -3.75
CA GLY A 76 12.48 4.89 -2.87
C GLY A 76 13.98 5.00 -3.15
N ILE A 77 14.66 3.87 -3.40
CA ILE A 77 16.08 3.86 -3.80
C ILE A 77 16.27 4.58 -5.15
N ILE A 78 15.40 4.31 -6.13
CA ILE A 78 15.43 4.92 -7.46
C ILE A 78 15.25 6.46 -7.34
N GLU A 79 14.24 6.90 -6.62
CA GLU A 79 13.91 8.30 -6.37
C GLU A 79 15.08 9.04 -5.69
N LEU A 80 15.68 8.44 -4.66
CA LEU A 80 16.84 8.98 -3.96
C LEU A 80 18.01 9.22 -4.93
N HIS A 81 18.36 8.22 -5.73
CA HIS A 81 19.48 8.33 -6.65
C HIS A 81 19.23 9.33 -7.77
N ARG A 82 17.99 9.47 -8.25
CA ARG A 82 17.62 10.53 -9.20
C ARG A 82 17.76 11.91 -8.60
N ARG A 83 17.39 12.08 -7.32
CA ARG A 83 17.54 13.34 -6.60
C ARG A 83 19.01 13.72 -6.42
N LEU A 84 19.84 12.76 -6.00
CA LEU A 84 21.29 12.96 -5.84
C LEU A 84 21.96 13.37 -7.16
N ALA A 85 21.55 12.77 -8.28
CA ALA A 85 22.07 13.10 -9.60
C ALA A 85 21.48 14.38 -10.22
N ARG A 86 20.46 15.00 -9.59
CA ARG A 86 19.67 16.10 -10.16
C ARG A 86 19.04 15.75 -11.52
N GLY A 87 18.60 14.50 -11.65
CA GLY A 87 18.04 13.95 -12.88
C GLY A 87 19.09 13.32 -13.80
N PHE A 88 18.63 12.49 -14.73
CA PHE A 88 19.47 11.88 -15.76
C PHE A 88 18.95 12.31 -17.13
N ARG A 89 19.87 12.68 -18.02
CA ARG A 89 19.55 13.02 -19.42
C ARG A 89 19.78 11.85 -20.38
N ASN A 90 20.44 10.79 -19.93
CA ASN A 90 20.82 9.63 -20.73
C ASN A 90 20.28 8.34 -20.06
N GLN A 91 19.49 7.57 -20.81
CA GLN A 91 18.85 6.33 -20.34
C GLN A 91 19.87 5.24 -19.97
N HIS A 92 20.97 5.13 -20.70
CA HIS A 92 22.02 4.15 -20.44
C HIS A 92 22.66 4.41 -19.06
N ASN A 93 23.02 5.66 -18.78
CA ASN A 93 23.60 6.05 -17.48
C ASN A 93 22.59 5.90 -16.34
N TYR A 94 21.32 6.24 -16.59
CA TYR A 94 20.24 5.99 -15.63
C TYR A 94 20.15 4.50 -15.28
N ARG A 95 20.08 3.63 -16.29
CA ARG A 95 19.97 2.18 -16.09
C ARG A 95 21.14 1.62 -15.30
N LEU A 96 22.38 1.96 -15.67
CA LEU A 96 23.57 1.52 -14.93
C LEU A 96 23.54 1.98 -13.47
N ARG A 97 23.16 3.23 -13.22
CA ARG A 97 23.08 3.75 -11.85
C ARG A 97 21.99 3.07 -11.02
N MET A 98 20.83 2.75 -11.62
CA MET A 98 19.76 2.03 -10.93
C MET A 98 20.15 0.57 -10.63
N LEU A 99 20.81 -0.10 -11.57
CA LEU A 99 21.33 -1.46 -11.35
C LEU A 99 22.37 -1.50 -10.24
N LEU A 100 23.28 -0.53 -10.18
CA LEU A 100 24.26 -0.43 -9.10
C LEU A 100 23.61 -0.14 -7.74
N ALA A 101 22.62 0.76 -7.71
CA ALA A 101 21.99 1.21 -6.47
C ALA A 101 20.99 0.21 -5.88
N ALA A 102 20.18 -0.44 -6.73
CA ALA A 102 19.05 -1.27 -6.31
C ALA A 102 19.21 -2.74 -6.70
N GLY A 103 20.19 -3.09 -7.55
CA GLY A 103 20.38 -4.46 -8.07
C GLY A 103 21.11 -5.40 -7.12
N GLY A 104 21.40 -4.99 -5.88
CA GLY A 104 22.11 -5.83 -4.91
C GLY A 104 23.56 -6.14 -5.31
N LEU A 105 24.16 -5.32 -6.18
CA LEU A 105 25.57 -5.42 -6.55
C LEU A 105 26.41 -4.89 -5.38
N THR A 106 26.71 -5.78 -4.42
CA THR A 106 27.74 -5.53 -3.40
C THR A 106 29.13 -5.53 -4.04
N PRO A 107 30.07 -4.69 -3.58
CA PRO A 107 31.49 -5.04 -3.65
C PRO A 107 31.75 -6.38 -2.94
#